data_AF-A0A349YPC5-F1
#
_entry.id   AF-A0A349YPC5-F1
#
_cell.length_a   1.000
_cell.length_b   1.000
_cell.length_c   1.000
_cell.angle_alpha   90.00
_cell.angle_beta   90.00
_cell.angle_gamma   90.00
#
_symmetry.space_group_name_H-M   'P 1'
#
loop_
_entity.id
_entity.type
_entity.pdbx_description
1 polymer ?
#
loop_
_entity_poly.entity_id
_entity_poly.type
_entity_poly.pdbx_seq_one_letter_code
_entity_poly.pdbx_strand_id
1 'polypeptide(L)'
;QGASISVFNENLKDIDLSRFNVVCNTVNKKDFITSSFWKEGTDHLEYMIDIGANANKNGITQGSIRLDDFNNVDCKIAPLVGCIDQLTIIILFVKVYMNAAIMSGDMM
;
A
#
# COMPACT_ATOMS: atom_id res chain seq x y z
N GLN A 1 -4.79 2.49 21.43
CA GLN A 1 -5.78 1.54 20.90
C GLN A 1 -5.15 0.85 19.70
N GLY A 2 -5.30 -0.47 19.54
CA GLY A 2 -4.75 -1.21 18.40
C GLY A 2 -5.61 -1.05 17.15
N ALA A 3 -5.03 -1.29 15.98
CA ALA A 3 -5.77 -1.37 14.72
C ALA A 3 -6.50 -2.71 14.60
N SER A 4 -7.75 -2.70 14.11
CA SER A 4 -8.43 -3.92 13.67
C SER A 4 -7.99 -4.27 12.26
N ILE A 5 -7.43 -5.46 12.07
CA ILE A 5 -6.83 -5.88 10.80
C ILE A 5 -7.70 -6.94 10.14
N SER A 6 -7.98 -6.77 8.85
CA SER A 6 -8.57 -7.79 7.99
C SER A 6 -7.63 -8.06 6.83
N VAL A 7 -7.42 -9.34 6.50
CA VAL A 7 -6.53 -9.76 5.42
C VAL A 7 -7.35 -10.55 4.41
N PHE A 8 -7.20 -10.19 3.15
CA PHE A 8 -7.88 -10.83 2.04
C PHE A 8 -6.88 -11.24 0.96
N ASN A 9 -7.28 -12.18 0.10
CA ASN A 9 -6.49 -12.58 -1.07
C ASN A 9 -7.08 -11.97 -2.36
N GLU A 10 -6.44 -12.21 -3.50
CA GLU A 10 -6.85 -11.65 -4.79
C GLU A 10 -8.26 -12.07 -5.27
N ASN A 11 -8.87 -13.10 -4.67
CA ASN A 11 -10.23 -13.55 -4.97
C ASN A 11 -11.28 -12.78 -4.15
N LEU A 12 -11.16 -11.46 -4.11
CA LEU A 12 -12.14 -10.58 -3.47
C LEU A 12 -13.48 -10.67 -4.20
N LYS A 13 -14.54 -10.97 -3.47
CA LYS A 13 -15.93 -10.84 -3.94
C LYS A 13 -16.69 -10.03 -2.91
N ASP A 14 -17.46 -9.05 -3.38
CA ASP A 14 -18.41 -8.27 -2.58
C ASP A 14 -17.80 -7.53 -1.38
N ILE A 15 -16.55 -7.05 -1.51
CA ILE A 15 -15.90 -6.25 -0.46
C ILE A 15 -15.99 -4.77 -0.84
N ASP A 16 -16.53 -4.00 0.11
CA ASP A 16 -16.53 -2.55 0.09
C ASP A 16 -15.32 -2.04 0.89
N LEU A 17 -14.30 -1.56 0.18
CA LEU A 17 -13.07 -1.03 0.76
C LEU A 17 -13.31 0.28 1.52
N SER A 18 -14.42 0.98 1.28
CA SER A 18 -14.75 2.19 2.02
C SER A 18 -15.03 1.93 3.50
N ARG A 19 -15.12 0.67 3.93
CA ARG A 19 -15.30 0.29 5.33
C ARG A 19 -14.01 0.32 6.15
N PHE A 20 -12.87 0.57 5.50
CA PHE A 20 -11.55 0.59 6.13
C PHE A 20 -10.94 1.98 6.05
N ASN A 21 -10.32 2.43 7.15
CA ASN A 21 -9.57 3.69 7.16
C ASN A 21 -8.28 3.64 6.34
N VAL A 22 -7.64 2.45 6.32
CA VAL A 22 -6.39 2.20 5.63
C VAL A 22 -6.51 0.90 4.85
N VAL A 23 -6.16 0.94 3.57
CA VAL A 23 -6.07 -0.25 2.72
C VAL A 23 -4.65 -0.35 2.17
N CYS A 24 -4.02 -1.50 2.37
CA CYS A 24 -2.72 -1.82 1.79
C CYS A 24 -2.92 -2.90 0.72
N ASN A 25 -2.67 -2.56 -0.54
CA ASN A 25 -2.75 -3.50 -1.64
C ASN A 25 -1.35 -4.01 -2.03
N THR A 26 -1.15 -5.33 -2.00
CA THR A 26 0.09 -6.00 -2.43
C THR A 26 -0.10 -6.89 -3.66
N VAL A 27 -1.34 -6.99 -4.19
CA VAL A 27 -1.64 -7.84 -5.34
C VAL A 27 -0.92 -7.28 -6.56
N ASN A 28 -0.11 -8.10 -7.23
CA ASN A 28 0.67 -7.67 -8.40
C ASN A 28 -0.10 -7.88 -9.71
N LYS A 29 -1.18 -7.11 -9.85
CA LYS A 29 -2.03 -7.13 -11.04
C LYS A 29 -2.45 -5.72 -11.41
N LYS A 30 -2.17 -5.31 -12.65
CA LYS A 30 -2.55 -4.00 -13.15
C LYS A 30 -4.07 -3.80 -13.02
N ASP A 31 -4.46 -2.60 -12.56
CA ASP A 31 -5.85 -2.19 -12.36
C ASP A 31 -6.68 -3.22 -11.56
N PHE A 32 -6.08 -3.82 -10.54
CA PHE A 32 -6.76 -4.74 -9.64
C PHE A 32 -7.77 -4.00 -8.75
N ILE A 33 -7.34 -2.88 -8.16
CA ILE A 33 -8.23 -2.00 -7.39
C ILE A 33 -8.77 -0.92 -8.33
N THR A 34 -10.08 -0.94 -8.53
CA THR A 34 -10.86 -0.04 -9.38
C THR A 34 -12.11 0.43 -8.64
N SER A 35 -12.90 1.30 -9.28
CA SER A 35 -14.14 1.84 -8.72
C SER A 35 -15.19 0.83 -8.26
N SER A 36 -15.09 -0.43 -8.66
CA SER A 36 -16.00 -1.47 -8.19
C SER A 36 -15.83 -1.85 -6.72
N PHE A 37 -14.68 -1.50 -6.11
CA PHE A 37 -14.38 -1.84 -4.72
C PHE A 37 -14.82 -0.78 -3.72
N TRP A 38 -15.47 0.30 -4.16
CA TRP A 38 -16.03 1.32 -3.28
C TRP A 38 -17.40 1.77 -3.78
N LYS A 39 -18.16 2.40 -2.89
CA LYS A 39 -19.40 3.09 -3.22
C LYS A 39 -19.15 4.59 -3.20
N GLU A 40 -19.68 5.32 -4.19
CA GLU A 40 -19.64 6.79 -4.15
C GLU A 40 -20.37 7.31 -2.89
N GLY A 41 -19.78 8.32 -2.23
CA GLY A 41 -20.37 8.99 -1.07
C GLY A 41 -20.11 8.35 0.29
N THR A 42 -19.11 7.48 0.42
CA THR A 42 -18.72 6.88 1.71
C THR A 42 -17.40 7.45 2.24
N ASP A 43 -17.49 8.17 3.36
CA ASP A 43 -16.44 9.06 3.90
C ASP A 43 -15.36 8.36 4.75
N HIS A 44 -15.02 7.10 4.48
CA HIS A 44 -14.24 6.32 5.45
C HIS A 44 -12.88 5.80 4.99
N LEU A 45 -12.56 5.84 3.69
CA LEU A 45 -11.23 5.46 3.21
C LEU A 45 -10.29 6.66 3.21
N GLU A 46 -9.43 6.77 4.22
CA GLU A 46 -8.50 7.89 4.36
C GLU A 46 -7.19 7.64 3.59
N TYR A 47 -6.64 6.43 3.69
CA TYR A 47 -5.35 6.08 3.09
C TYR A 47 -5.42 4.81 2.25
N MET A 48 -4.79 4.88 1.09
CA MET A 48 -4.59 3.75 0.21
C MET A 48 -3.10 3.61 -0.10
N ILE A 49 -2.53 2.45 0.22
CA ILE A 49 -1.10 2.17 0.06
C ILE A 49 -0.93 1.12 -1.02
N ASP A 50 -0.39 1.51 -2.17
CA ASP A 50 -0.10 0.60 -3.27
C ASP A 50 1.33 0.06 -3.18
N ILE A 51 1.43 -1.24 -2.94
CA ILE A 51 2.68 -1.99 -2.85
C ILE A 51 2.82 -2.90 -4.08
N GLY A 52 1.72 -3.19 -4.79
CA GLY A 52 1.70 -4.03 -5.99
C GLY A 52 2.47 -3.39 -7.14
N ALA A 53 3.59 -4.01 -7.54
CA ALA A 53 4.49 -3.46 -8.55
C ALA A 53 4.47 -4.26 -9.87
N ASN A 54 3.78 -3.71 -10.87
CA ASN A 54 3.68 -4.32 -12.19
C ASN A 54 4.71 -3.68 -13.13
N ALA A 55 5.77 -4.42 -13.48
CA ALA A 55 6.71 -3.98 -14.51
C ALA A 55 6.17 -4.36 -15.90
N ASN A 56 6.08 -3.40 -16.81
CA ASN A 56 5.85 -3.71 -18.23
C ASN A 56 7.15 -4.14 -18.93
N LYS A 57 7.05 -4.57 -20.20
CA LYS A 57 8.21 -5.03 -21.00
C LYS A 57 9.31 -3.97 -21.17
N ASN A 58 9.01 -2.70 -20.92
CA ASN A 58 9.93 -1.57 -21.03
C ASN A 58 10.51 -1.17 -19.66
N GLY A 59 10.24 -1.93 -18.60
CA GLY A 59 10.70 -1.65 -17.24
C GLY A 59 9.94 -0.52 -16.53
N ILE A 60 8.87 0.01 -17.13
CA ILE A 60 8.01 0.99 -16.47
C ILE A 60 7.18 0.26 -15.42
N THR A 61 7.31 0.68 -14.17
CA THR A 61 6.56 0.14 -13.05
C THR A 61 5.25 0.90 -12.88
N GLN A 62 4.13 0.19 -12.92
CA GLN A 62 2.81 0.71 -12.63
C GLN A 62 2.25 0.05 -11.38
N GLY A 63 1.54 0.85 -10.58
CA GLY A 63 0.73 0.37 -9.46
C GLY A 63 -0.38 -0.58 -9.88
N SER A 64 -0.99 -1.20 -8.89
CA SER A 64 -2.15 -2.08 -9.03
C SER A 64 -3.48 -1.35 -8.84
N ILE A 65 -3.42 -0.06 -8.53
CA ILE A 65 -4.57 0.82 -8.37
C ILE A 65 -4.78 1.64 -9.64
N ARG A 66 -6.01 1.69 -10.14
CA ARG A 66 -6.37 2.59 -11.25
C ARG A 66 -6.63 4.00 -10.72
N LEU A 67 -5.60 4.83 -10.70
CA LEU A 67 -5.64 6.18 -10.11
C LEU A 67 -6.74 7.08 -10.68
N ASP A 68 -7.06 6.96 -11.97
CA ASP A 68 -8.09 7.79 -12.62
C ASP A 68 -9.48 7.64 -11.98
N ASP A 69 -9.75 6.45 -11.43
CA ASP A 69 -11.01 6.17 -10.75
C ASP A 69 -11.10 6.93 -9.41
N PHE A 70 -9.97 7.36 -8.82
CA PHE A 70 -9.92 7.99 -7.49
C PHE A 70 -9.87 9.52 -7.50
N ASN A 71 -9.95 10.16 -8.68
CA ASN A 71 -9.86 11.63 -8.78
C ASN A 71 -10.95 12.39 -8.00
N ASN A 72 -12.08 11.74 -7.72
CA ASN A 72 -13.21 12.33 -6.99
C ASN A 72 -13.39 11.76 -5.57
N VAL A 73 -12.43 10.96 -5.10
CA VAL A 73 -12.46 10.35 -3.77
C VAL A 73 -11.50 11.13 -2.88
N ASP A 74 -11.94 11.56 -1.69
CA ASP A 74 -11.06 12.15 -0.68
C ASP A 74 -10.21 11.07 0.00
N CYS A 75 -9.30 10.46 -0.77
CA CYS A 75 -8.40 9.41 -0.34
C CYS A 75 -6.96 9.77 -0.70
N LYS A 76 -6.06 9.66 0.29
CA LYS A 76 -4.63 9.85 0.07
C LYS A 76 -4.02 8.55 -0.42
N ILE A 77 -3.53 8.55 -1.65
CA ILE A 77 -2.90 7.38 -2.27
C ILE A 77 -1.38 7.52 -2.21
N ALA A 78 -0.71 6.56 -1.58
CA ALA A 78 0.74 6.47 -1.62
C ALA A 78 1.18 5.97 -3.01
N PRO A 79 2.01 6.72 -3.76
CA PRO A 79 2.48 6.30 -5.07
C PRO A 79 3.42 5.10 -4.93
N LEU A 80 3.41 4.21 -5.93
CA LEU A 80 4.25 3.01 -5.92
C LEU A 80 5.75 3.36 -5.94
N VAL A 81 6.17 4.24 -6.85
CA VAL A 81 7.56 4.64 -7.04
C VAL A 81 7.85 5.89 -6.22
N GLY A 82 8.96 5.89 -5.47
CA GLY A 82 9.38 7.01 -4.65
C GLY A 82 8.72 7.10 -3.27
N CYS A 83 8.05 6.05 -2.82
CA CYS A 83 7.44 5.99 -1.50
C CYS A 83 7.78 4.68 -0.79
N ILE A 84 7.07 3.58 -1.10
CA ILE A 84 7.22 2.30 -0.41
C ILE A 84 8.55 1.62 -0.76
N ASP A 85 8.99 1.73 -2.00
CA ASP A 85 10.29 1.26 -2.48
C ASP A 85 11.47 1.88 -1.69
N GLN A 86 11.47 3.21 -1.55
CA GLN A 86 12.51 3.94 -0.82
C GLN A 86 12.45 3.66 0.69
N LEU A 87 11.24 3.63 1.28
CA LEU A 87 11.05 3.26 2.68
C LEU A 87 11.58 1.86 2.97
N THR A 88 11.39 0.90 2.06
CA THR A 88 11.88 -0.46 2.21
C THR A 88 13.41 -0.49 2.35
N ILE A 89 14.12 0.28 1.51
CA ILE A 89 15.59 0.40 1.57
C ILE A 89 16.03 1.03 2.89
N ILE A 90 15.39 2.14 3.29
CA ILE A 90 15.71 2.84 4.55
C ILE A 90 15.51 1.89 5.74
N ILE A 91 14.39 1.17 5.79
CA ILE A 91 14.09 0.21 6.87
C ILE A 91 15.15 -0.90 6.92
N LEU A 92 15.64 -1.38 5.77
CA LEU A 92 16.72 -2.36 5.75
C LEU A 92 18.00 -1.80 6.39
N PHE A 93 18.42 -0.59 6.01
CA PHE A 93 19.62 0.04 6.60
C PHE A 93 19.46 0.30 8.10
N VAL A 94 18.30 0.80 8.52
CA VAL A 94 18.00 1.00 9.95
C VAL A 94 18.11 -0.32 10.71
N LYS A 95 17.54 -1.41 10.18
CA LYS A 95 17.66 -2.74 10.81
C LYS A 95 19.10 -3.25 10.88
N VAL A 96 19.89 -3.06 9.82
CA VAL A 96 21.31 -3.43 9.81
C VAL A 96 22.08 -2.63 10.86
N TYR A 97 21.89 -1.32 10.90
CA TYR A 97 22.53 -0.43 11.86
C TYR A 97 22.16 -0.79 13.30
N MET A 98 20.86 -0.92 13.60
CA MET A 98 20.40 -1.26 14.95
C MET A 98 20.97 -2.60 15.42
N ASN A 99 21.00 -3.62 14.55
CA ASN A 99 21.61 -4.90 14.90
C ASN A 99 23.12 -4.77 15.17
N ALA A 100 23.84 -4.01 14.34
CA ALA A 100 25.26 -3.77 14.55
C ALA A 100 25.53 -3.02 15.87
N ALA A 101 24.73 -2.00 16.18
CA ALA A 101 24.85 -1.21 17.40
C ALA A 101 24.49 -2.00 18.68
N ILE A 102 23.51 -2.91 18.59
CA ILE A 102 23.20 -3.86 19.68
C ILE A 102 24.39 -4.81 19.89
N MET A 103 24.99 -5.32 18.82
CA MET A 103 26.13 -6.24 18.89
C MET A 103 27.43 -5.58 19.38
N SER A 104 27.62 -4.28 19.11
CA SER A 104 28.78 -3.52 19.60
C SER A 104 28.63 -3.06 21.05
N GLY A 105 27.43 -3.14 21.64
CA GLY A 105 27.14 -2.66 22.99
C GLY A 105 26.84 -1.16 23.09
N ASP A 106 26.68 -0.47 21.94
CA ASP A 106 26.44 0.98 21.88
C ASP A 106 25.00 1.38 22.23
N MET A 107 24.07 0.42 22.25
CA MET A 107 22.63 0.63 22.52
C MET A 107 22.11 -0.18 23.73
N MET A 108 22.84 -0.20 24.85
CA MET A 108 22.33 -0.66 26.16
C MET A 108 21.56 0.43 26.90
#